data_AF-A0A3Q3D0F8-F1
#
_entry.id   AF-A0A3Q3D0F8-F1
#
_cell.length_a   1.000
_cell.length_b   1.000
_cell.length_c   1.000
_cell.angle_alpha   90.00
_cell.angle_beta   90.00
_cell.angle_gamma   90.00
#
_symmetry.space_group_name_H-M   'P 1'
#
loop_
_entity.id
_entity.type
_entity.pdbx_description
1 polymer ?
#
loop_
_entity_poly.entity_id
_entity_poly.type
_entity_poly.pdbx_seq_one_letter_code
_entity_poly.pdbx_strand_id
1 'polypeptide(L)' 'MQSQSMNTPGASISLARPSVKDFRDNAEQQHIAAQQKAALQHAHAHSSGFFITQDSSFGNLILPVLPRLEPES' A
#
# COMPACT_ATOMS: atom_id res chain seq x y z
N MET A 1 -8.74 -33.96 37.00
CA MET A 1 -10.15 -34.14 37.36
C MET A 1 -10.74 -32.77 37.65
N GLN A 2 -11.88 -32.47 37.00
CA GLN A 2 -12.86 -31.41 37.32
C GLN A 2 -12.39 -29.95 37.08
N SER A 3 -12.78 -29.25 36.00
CA SER A 3 -14.10 -28.78 35.54
C SER A 3 -14.67 -27.60 36.34
N GLN A 4 -15.27 -26.67 35.59
CA GLN A 4 -16.08 -25.51 35.99
C GLN A 4 -15.27 -24.34 36.60
N SER A 5 -15.62 -23.06 36.42
CA SER A 5 -16.92 -22.46 36.14
C SER A 5 -16.72 -21.03 35.59
N MET A 6 -17.68 -20.58 34.79
CA MET A 6 -17.76 -19.21 34.28
C MET A 6 -17.70 -18.16 35.40
N ASN A 7 -17.10 -17.00 35.10
CA ASN A 7 -17.62 -15.72 35.58
C ASN A 7 -17.15 -14.57 34.67
N THR A 8 -18.07 -14.05 33.87
CA THR A 8 -18.02 -12.66 33.43
C THR A 8 -18.63 -11.80 34.53
N PRO A 9 -18.00 -10.68 34.91
CA PRO A 9 -18.80 -9.46 34.89
C PRO A 9 -17.97 -8.26 34.45
N GLY A 10 -18.53 -7.48 33.52
CA GLY A 10 -18.08 -6.12 33.24
C GLY A 10 -17.71 -5.91 31.79
N ALA A 11 -18.54 -5.16 31.08
CA ALA A 11 -18.25 -4.61 29.78
C ALA A 11 -16.97 -3.75 29.82
N SER A 12 -15.80 -4.35 29.59
CA SER A 12 -14.66 -3.62 29.07
C SER A 12 -14.92 -3.45 27.58
N ILE A 13 -15.57 -2.34 27.24
CA ILE A 13 -15.48 -1.73 25.92
C ILE A 13 -13.99 -1.74 25.58
N SER A 14 -13.57 -2.65 24.68
CA SER A 14 -12.31 -2.53 23.99
C SER A 14 -12.42 -1.23 23.22
N LEU A 15 -11.98 -0.14 23.86
CA LEU A 15 -11.67 1.11 23.17
C LEU A 15 -10.45 0.77 22.32
N ALA A 16 -10.70 0.10 21.20
CA ALA A 16 -9.76 -0.06 20.11
C ALA A 16 -9.41 1.37 19.70
N ARG A 17 -8.39 1.92 20.35
CA ARG A 17 -7.78 3.17 19.91
C ARG A 17 -7.42 2.90 18.46
N PRO A 18 -7.96 3.68 17.50
CA PRO A 18 -7.47 3.63 16.14
C PRO A 18 -5.96 3.82 16.26
N SER A 19 -5.19 2.80 15.88
CA SER A 19 -3.75 2.85 16.03
C SER A 19 -3.27 3.94 15.09
N VAL A 20 -2.87 5.08 15.67
CA VAL A 20 -2.40 6.28 14.94
C VAL A 20 -1.24 5.97 14.00
N LYS A 21 -0.55 4.84 14.23
CA LYS A 21 0.50 4.32 13.36
C LYS A 21 -0.05 3.88 12.01
N ASP A 22 -1.18 3.16 11.98
CA ASP A 22 -1.78 2.67 10.73
C ASP A 22 -2.27 3.82 9.83
N PHE A 23 -2.75 4.92 10.42
CA PHE A 23 -3.16 6.11 9.66
C PHE A 23 -1.96 6.82 9.03
N ARG A 24 -0.83 6.88 9.73
CA ARG A 24 0.39 7.53 9.24
C ARG A 24 1.03 6.72 8.12
N ASP A 25 1.10 5.41 8.28
CA ASP A 25 1.63 4.50 7.26
C ASP A 25 0.74 4.51 6.01
N ASN A 26 -0.59 4.59 6.17
CA ASN A 26 -1.51 4.78 5.04
C ASN A 26 -1.26 6.11 4.31
N ALA A 27 -1.10 7.22 5.04
CA ALA A 27 -0.86 8.52 4.43
C ALA A 27 0.44 8.55 3.61
N GLU A 28 1.50 7.93 4.11
CA GLU A 28 2.78 7.77 3.39
C GLU A 28 2.61 6.91 2.13
N GLN A 29 1.95 5.76 2.24
CA GLN A 29 1.67 4.89 1.09
C GLN A 29 0.88 5.62 0.00
N GLN A 30 -0.12 6.42 0.38
CA GLN A 30 -0.89 7.23 -0.56
C GLN A 30 -0.03 8.30 -1.24
N HIS A 31 0.88 8.94 -0.50
CA HIS A 31 1.78 9.93 -1.06
C HIS A 31 2.72 9.32 -2.11
N ILE A 32 3.33 8.18 -1.79
CA ILE A 32 4.21 7.43 -2.70
C ILE A 32 3.43 7.01 -3.95
N ALA A 33 2.23 6.47 -3.79
CA ALA A 33 1.37 6.08 -4.91
C ALA A 33 1.02 7.26 -5.83
N ALA A 34 0.73 8.44 -5.25
CA ALA A 34 0.44 9.64 -6.01
C ALA A 34 1.66 10.12 -6.83
N GLN A 35 2.86 10.09 -6.24
CA GLN A 35 4.10 10.44 -6.94
C GLN A 35 4.40 9.49 -8.11
N GLN A 36 4.30 8.18 -7.86
CA GLN A 36 4.46 7.15 -8.89
C GLN A 36 3.49 7.36 -10.06
N LYS A 37 2.22 7.64 -9.75
CA LYS A 37 1.19 7.92 -10.76
C LYS A 37 1.53 9.15 -11.60
N ALA A 38 1.93 10.26 -10.97
CA ALA A 38 2.26 11.49 -11.67
C ALA A 38 3.47 11.29 -12.60
N ALA A 39 4.53 10.61 -12.13
CA ALA A 39 5.71 10.30 -12.93
C ALA A 39 5.37 9.42 -14.15
N LEU A 40 4.56 8.39 -13.96
CA LEU A 40 4.13 7.50 -15.05
C LEU A 40 3.28 8.24 -16.09
N GLN A 41 2.33 9.07 -15.64
CA GLN A 41 1.51 9.88 -16.54
C GLN A 41 2.33 10.86 -17.38
N HIS A 42 3.31 11.53 -16.75
CA HIS A 42 4.22 12.41 -17.47
C HIS A 42 5.05 11.64 -18.52
N ALA A 43 5.55 10.46 -18.19
CA ALA A 43 6.27 9.62 -19.15
C ALA A 43 5.39 9.21 -20.33
N HIS A 44 4.15 8.78 -20.11
CA HIS A 44 3.21 8.45 -21.20
C HIS A 44 2.87 9.65 -22.11
N ALA A 45 2.85 10.87 -21.56
CA ALA A 45 2.56 12.07 -22.34
C ALA A 45 3.73 12.52 -23.22
N HIS A 46 4.96 12.17 -22.84
CA HIS A 46 6.18 12.72 -23.45
C HIS A 46 7.13 11.67 -24.04
N SER A 47 6.84 10.39 -23.87
CA SER A 47 7.68 9.29 -24.35
C SER A 47 6.83 8.13 -24.87
N SER A 48 7.32 7.46 -25.91
CA SER A 48 6.74 6.22 -26.45
C SER A 48 7.32 4.95 -25.80
N GLY A 49 8.16 5.09 -24.76
CA GLY A 49 8.73 3.96 -24.04
C GLY A 49 7.72 3.25 -23.13
N PHE A 50 8.04 2.02 -22.73
CA PHE A 50 7.26 1.27 -21.74
C PHE A 50 7.84 1.50 -20.35
N PHE A 51 6.99 1.94 -19.41
CA PHE A 51 7.39 2.29 -18.06
C PHE A 51 6.56 1.54 -17.03
N ILE A 52 7.18 1.20 -15.91
CA ILE A 52 6.52 0.71 -14.69
C ILE A 52 6.86 1.62 -13.53
N THR A 53 6.02 1.67 -12.50
CA THR A 53 6.32 2.42 -11.29
C THR A 53 7.20 1.62 -10.33
N GLN A 54 7.90 2.33 -9.44
CA GLN A 54 8.65 1.78 -8.32
C GLN A 54 8.50 2.67 -7.08
N ASP A 55 8.63 2.06 -5.91
CA ASP A 55 8.69 2.71 -4.60
C ASP A 55 10.12 3.14 -4.25
N SER A 56 10.78 3.86 -5.17
CA SER A 56 12.16 4.32 -4.98
C SER A 56 12.24 5.65 -4.22
N SER A 57 12.99 5.68 -3.12
CA SER A 57 13.32 6.92 -2.38
C SER A 57 14.47 7.73 -3.00
N PHE A 58 15.05 7.27 -4.12
CA PHE A 58 16.23 7.88 -4.76
C PHE A 58 15.93 8.43 -6.16
N GLY A 59 14.67 8.74 -6.44
CA GLY A 59 14.25 9.37 -7.69
C GLY A 59 13.95 8.42 -8.85
N ASN A 60 14.04 7.10 -8.65
CA ASN A 60 13.64 6.11 -9.66
C ASN A 60 12.15 5.75 -9.53
N LEU A 61 11.25 6.74 -9.57
CA LEU A 61 9.81 6.50 -9.40
C LEU A 61 9.19 5.70 -10.55
N ILE A 62 9.85 5.70 -11.71
CA ILE A 62 9.51 4.88 -12.87
C ILE A 62 10.78 4.28 -13.48
N LEU A 63 10.67 3.09 -14.05
CA LEU A 63 11.74 2.42 -14.78
C LEU A 63 11.32 2.10 -16.22
N PRO A 64 12.19 2.35 -17.22
CA PRO A 64 11.98 1.84 -18.56
C PRO A 64 12.14 0.31 -18.58
N VAL A 65 11.22 -0.38 -19.24
CA VAL A 65 11.20 -1.85 -19.34
C VAL A 65 10.83 -2.29 -20.74
N LEU A 66 10.95 -3.60 -21.01
CA LEU A 66 10.34 -4.21 -22.19
C LEU A 66 8.83 -4.37 -21.98
N PRO A 67 8.01 -4.37 -23.05
CA PRO A 67 6.58 -4.66 -22.96
C PRO A 67 6.33 -6.00 -22.25
N ARG A 68 5.34 -6.02 -21.35
CA ARG A 68 4.86 -7.29 -20.76
C ARG A 68 3.91 -7.93 -21.75
N LEU A 69 4.17 -9.18 -22.11
CA LEU A 69 3.26 -10.02 -22.89
C LEU A 69 2.46 -10.86 -21.89
N GLU A 70 1.14 -10.78 -21.95
CA GLU A 70 0.28 -11.70 -21.20
C GLU A 70 0.43 -13.11 -21.81
N PRO A 71 0.58 -14.17 -21.01
CA PRO A 71 0.62 -15.53 -21.54
C PRO A 71 -0.71 -15.86 -22.24
N GLU A 72 -0.65 -16.45 -23.43
CA GLU A 72 -1.84 -17.05 -24.05
C GLU A 72 -2.39 -18.13 -23.09
N SER A 73 -3.68 -18.04 -22.78
CA SER A 73 -4.38 -18.97 -21.89
C SER A 73 -4.63 -20.33 -22.52
#